data_AF-A0A832UI76-F1
#
_entry.id   AF-A0A832UI76-F1
#
_cell.length_a   1.000
_cell.length_b   1.000
_cell.length_c   1.000
_cell.angle_alpha   90.00
_cell.angle_beta   90.00
_cell.angle_gamma   90.00
#
_symmetry.space_group_name_H-M   'P 1'
#
loop_
_entity.id
_entity.type
_entity.pdbx_description
1 polymer ?
#
loop_
_entity_poly.entity_id
_entity_poly.type
_entity_poly.pdbx_seq_one_letter_code
_entity_poly.pdbx_strand_id
1 'polypeptide(L)'
;MTNLKSKITAAAIALLLVSTIAVSLVGLPKVQAQADYRTKKTYAMCGLMPNPVGVGQEVLVWVAITDYVQNPTDGWTGLTVTVKKPDGTTETLGPFRTDATGSTGATYRPSAVGTYTFQTHFPQQWFNWTSPPMFDPEVYGDILYQASDSEEVQLTVTEEPVPEYPASPLPTYYWTRPIDAQHYTWNTISANWERRPTNAYAPNNDYAPESGHILWAKPLALGGLAGGYLDDHSYESGDAYEGKFVNSVIING
;
A
#
# COMPACT_ATOMS: atom_id res chain seq x y z
N MET A 1 -60.57 -61.97 23.18
CA MET A 1 -59.34 -61.44 23.84
C MET A 1 -58.10 -61.42 22.91
N THR A 2 -57.93 -62.39 22.01
CA THR A 2 -56.76 -62.52 21.10
C THR A 2 -56.47 -61.27 20.26
N ASN A 3 -57.49 -60.66 19.64
CA ASN A 3 -57.33 -59.45 18.82
C ASN A 3 -56.86 -58.21 19.60
N LEU A 4 -57.10 -58.14 20.92
CA LEU A 4 -56.63 -57.02 21.74
C LEU A 4 -55.12 -57.11 22.00
N LYS A 5 -54.61 -58.33 22.28
CA LYS A 5 -53.18 -58.58 22.46
C LYS A 5 -52.38 -58.23 21.20
N SER A 6 -52.83 -58.66 20.03
CA SER A 6 -52.21 -58.33 18.73
C SER A 6 -52.08 -56.82 18.51
N LYS A 7 -53.15 -56.04 18.76
CA LYS A 7 -53.13 -54.58 18.64
C LYS A 7 -52.18 -53.91 19.63
N ILE A 8 -52.09 -54.40 20.87
CA ILE A 8 -51.15 -53.90 21.88
C ILE A 8 -49.70 -54.17 21.46
N THR A 9 -49.40 -55.36 20.94
CA THR A 9 -48.05 -55.69 20.42
C THR A 9 -47.66 -54.80 19.24
N ALA A 10 -48.57 -54.58 18.28
CA ALA A 10 -48.33 -53.68 17.15
C ALA A 10 -48.08 -52.22 17.61
N ALA A 11 -48.87 -51.73 18.57
CA ALA A 11 -48.68 -50.39 19.15
C ALA A 11 -47.34 -50.25 19.89
N ALA A 12 -46.93 -51.27 20.64
CA ALA A 12 -45.64 -51.28 21.35
C ALA A 12 -44.44 -51.28 20.38
N ILE A 13 -44.52 -52.05 19.28
CA ILE A 13 -43.48 -52.05 18.24
C ILE A 13 -43.42 -50.68 17.54
N ALA A 14 -44.57 -50.08 17.20
CA ALA A 14 -44.61 -48.75 16.60
C ALA A 14 -44.03 -47.68 17.54
N LEU A 15 -44.34 -47.73 18.84
CA LEU A 15 -43.78 -46.82 19.83
C LEU A 15 -42.26 -46.99 19.95
N LEU A 16 -41.77 -48.23 20.01
CA LEU A 16 -40.33 -48.54 20.07
C LEU A 16 -39.59 -47.99 18.84
N LEU A 17 -40.13 -48.17 17.64
CA LEU A 17 -39.56 -47.65 16.40
C LEU A 17 -39.48 -46.11 16.41
N VAL A 18 -40.58 -45.44 16.78
CA VAL A 18 -40.61 -43.96 16.92
C VAL A 18 -39.60 -43.49 17.97
N SER A 19 -39.48 -44.19 19.11
CA SER A 19 -38.48 -43.89 20.14
C SER A 19 -37.05 -44.08 19.64
N THR A 20 -36.75 -45.13 18.87
CA THR A 20 -35.39 -45.32 18.30
C THR A 20 -35.02 -44.21 17.32
N ILE A 21 -35.97 -43.76 16.49
CA ILE A 21 -35.76 -42.63 15.58
C ILE A 21 -35.55 -41.33 16.39
N ALA A 22 -36.39 -41.05 17.38
CA ALA A 22 -36.28 -39.86 18.21
C ALA A 22 -34.94 -39.79 18.99
N VAL A 23 -34.48 -40.91 19.58
CA VAL A 23 -33.19 -40.97 20.26
C VAL A 23 -32.03 -40.74 19.28
N SER A 24 -32.10 -41.28 18.06
CA SER A 24 -31.07 -41.03 17.03
C SER A 24 -31.02 -39.58 16.54
N LEU A 25 -32.12 -38.82 16.64
CA LEU A 25 -32.18 -37.41 16.26
C LEU A 25 -31.68 -36.46 17.37
N VAL A 26 -31.87 -36.83 18.63
CA VAL A 26 -31.46 -36.01 19.79
C VAL A 26 -30.05 -36.37 20.29
N GLY A 27 -29.60 -37.60 20.06
CA GLY A 27 -28.29 -38.11 20.52
C GLY A 27 -27.10 -37.79 19.61
N LEU A 28 -27.30 -37.12 18.46
CA LEU A 28 -26.19 -36.66 17.64
C LEU A 28 -25.43 -35.54 18.37
N PRO A 29 -24.08 -35.58 18.44
CA PRO A 29 -23.33 -34.45 18.94
C PRO A 29 -23.61 -33.22 18.08
N LYS A 30 -23.89 -32.08 18.71
CA LYS A 30 -24.00 -30.80 18.00
C LYS A 30 -22.64 -30.42 17.43
N VAL A 31 -22.36 -30.82 16.19
CA VAL A 31 -21.19 -30.37 15.45
C VAL A 31 -21.46 -28.94 15.00
N GLN A 32 -20.90 -27.98 15.75
CA GLN A 32 -20.86 -26.57 15.36
C GLN A 32 -19.78 -26.42 14.26
N ALA A 33 -20.14 -26.78 13.04
CA ALA A 33 -19.21 -26.95 11.91
C ALA A 33 -18.68 -25.63 11.31
N GLN A 34 -19.29 -24.50 11.68
CA GLN A 34 -18.91 -23.16 11.24
C GLN A 34 -18.74 -22.30 12.49
N ALA A 35 -17.64 -21.56 12.56
CA ALA A 35 -17.53 -20.43 13.49
C ALA A 35 -18.52 -19.34 13.06
N ASP A 36 -19.04 -18.56 13.99
CA ASP A 36 -20.03 -17.49 13.72
C ASP A 36 -19.43 -16.29 12.95
N TYR A 37 -18.20 -16.42 12.43
CA TYR A 37 -17.43 -15.39 11.73
C TYR A 37 -16.62 -15.99 10.58
N ARG A 38 -16.28 -15.16 9.59
CA ARG A 38 -15.42 -15.55 8.46
C ARG A 38 -13.95 -15.46 8.84
N THR A 39 -13.17 -16.43 8.37
CA THR A 39 -11.71 -16.41 8.41
C THR A 39 -11.18 -16.22 6.99
N LYS A 40 -10.13 -15.40 6.82
CA LYS A 40 -9.38 -15.28 5.57
C LYS A 40 -7.93 -15.64 5.84
N LYS A 41 -7.39 -16.59 5.06
CA LYS A 41 -5.96 -16.92 5.09
C LYS A 41 -5.19 -15.79 4.41
N THR A 42 -4.15 -15.29 5.08
CA THR A 42 -3.26 -14.25 4.55
C THR A 42 -1.95 -14.85 4.06
N TYR A 43 -1.18 -14.04 3.33
CA TYR A 43 0.17 -14.38 2.90
C TYR A 43 1.08 -13.18 3.14
N ALA A 44 1.93 -13.27 4.17
CA ALA A 44 2.99 -12.30 4.43
C ALA A 44 4.09 -12.38 3.38
N MET A 45 4.68 -11.23 3.08
CA MET A 45 5.73 -11.06 2.07
C MET A 45 6.88 -10.24 2.64
N CYS A 46 8.09 -10.62 2.24
CA CYS A 46 9.32 -9.91 2.54
C CYS A 46 10.07 -9.66 1.22
N GLY A 47 10.69 -8.50 1.07
CA GLY A 47 11.56 -8.18 -0.06
C GLY A 47 12.76 -7.36 0.39
N LEU A 48 13.93 -7.60 -0.21
CA LEU A 48 15.20 -6.97 0.18
C LEU A 48 15.83 -6.35 -1.06
N MET A 49 16.01 -5.03 -1.08
CA MET A 49 16.61 -4.32 -2.21
C MET A 49 17.49 -3.14 -1.77
N PRO A 50 18.71 -2.96 -2.31
CA PRO A 50 19.41 -3.87 -3.23
C PRO A 50 19.81 -5.20 -2.54
N ASN A 51 20.03 -6.23 -3.36
CA ASN A 51 20.57 -7.52 -2.94
C ASN A 51 21.35 -8.11 -4.14
N PRO A 52 22.67 -8.33 -4.06
CA PRO A 52 23.55 -8.14 -2.90
C PRO A 52 23.71 -6.67 -2.48
N VAL A 53 24.38 -6.45 -1.36
CA VAL A 53 24.68 -5.13 -0.77
C VAL A 53 26.06 -5.16 -0.07
N GLY A 54 26.73 -4.03 0.10
CA GLY A 54 27.93 -3.96 0.96
C GLY A 54 27.62 -3.73 2.44
N VAL A 55 28.60 -4.01 3.31
CA VAL A 55 28.52 -3.66 4.74
C VAL A 55 28.28 -2.15 4.91
N GLY A 56 27.32 -1.79 5.77
CA GLY A 56 26.97 -0.40 6.10
C GLY A 56 26.08 0.34 5.10
N GLN A 57 25.91 -0.18 3.87
CA GLN A 57 24.95 0.37 2.91
C GLN A 57 23.49 0.12 3.33
N GLU A 58 22.56 0.89 2.78
CA GLU A 58 21.13 0.75 3.07
C GLU A 58 20.48 -0.33 2.20
N VAL A 59 19.62 -1.12 2.84
CA VAL A 59 18.68 -2.05 2.21
C VAL A 59 17.27 -1.65 2.61
N LEU A 60 16.41 -1.47 1.62
CA LEU A 60 14.96 -1.43 1.84
C LEU A 60 14.48 -2.85 2.12
N VAL A 61 13.98 -3.06 3.33
CA VAL A 61 13.18 -4.21 3.73
C VAL A 61 11.72 -3.86 3.44
N TRP A 62 11.18 -4.41 2.36
CA TRP A 62 9.76 -4.36 2.03
C TRP A 62 9.00 -5.37 2.90
N VAL A 63 7.95 -4.92 3.56
CA VAL A 63 7.16 -5.68 4.54
C VAL A 63 5.69 -5.57 4.14
N ALA A 64 5.06 -6.69 3.78
CA ALA A 64 3.71 -6.65 3.24
C ALA A 64 2.88 -7.89 3.57
N ILE A 65 1.58 -7.81 3.26
CA ILE A 65 0.71 -8.96 3.02
C ILE A 65 -0.04 -8.79 1.69
N THR A 66 -0.65 -9.86 1.18
CA THR A 66 -1.44 -9.88 -0.07
C THR A 66 -2.76 -9.11 -0.04
N ASP A 67 -3.16 -8.58 1.10
CA ASP A 67 -4.51 -8.11 1.37
C ASP A 67 -4.54 -6.60 1.66
N TYR A 68 -5.46 -5.90 1.01
CA TYR A 68 -5.72 -4.47 1.23
C TYR A 68 -6.82 -4.26 2.28
N VAL A 69 -6.99 -3.01 2.73
CA VAL A 69 -8.05 -2.57 3.65
C VAL A 69 -8.96 -1.52 3.01
N GLN A 70 -10.12 -1.28 3.62
CA GLN A 70 -11.19 -0.50 3.00
C GLN A 70 -10.86 1.00 2.79
N ASN A 71 -10.21 1.66 3.76
CA ASN A 71 -9.98 3.12 3.71
C ASN A 71 -8.50 3.46 3.51
N PRO A 72 -8.16 4.55 2.79
CA PRO A 72 -6.78 4.98 2.56
C PRO A 72 -6.02 5.37 3.84
N THR A 73 -6.73 5.65 4.92
CA THR A 73 -6.17 5.96 6.24
C THR A 73 -5.87 4.72 7.09
N ASP A 74 -6.43 3.57 6.73
CA ASP A 74 -6.29 2.32 7.47
C ASP A 74 -4.97 1.62 7.10
N GLY A 75 -4.68 0.51 7.79
CA GLY A 75 -3.51 -0.31 7.52
C GLY A 75 -3.40 -1.42 8.55
N TRP A 76 -2.84 -2.55 8.14
CA TRP A 76 -2.55 -3.68 9.01
C TRP A 76 -1.49 -3.30 10.03
N THR A 77 -1.62 -3.82 11.25
CA THR A 77 -0.76 -3.43 12.38
C THR A 77 -0.04 -4.63 13.00
N GLY A 78 1.08 -4.36 13.67
CA GLY A 78 1.82 -5.37 14.42
C GLY A 78 2.70 -6.27 13.58
N LEU A 79 2.89 -6.00 12.29
CA LEU A 79 3.79 -6.77 11.44
C LEU A 79 5.22 -6.64 11.97
N THR A 80 5.97 -7.74 12.07
CA THR A 80 7.37 -7.71 12.47
C THR A 80 8.23 -8.41 11.41
N VAL A 81 9.54 -8.17 11.47
CA VAL A 81 10.52 -8.92 10.66
C VAL A 81 11.57 -9.51 11.58
N THR A 82 11.72 -10.83 11.58
CA THR A 82 12.87 -11.48 12.21
C THR A 82 14.06 -11.39 11.27
N VAL A 83 15.18 -10.86 11.75
CA VAL A 83 16.45 -10.81 11.05
C VAL A 83 17.44 -11.72 11.76
N LYS A 84 17.92 -12.75 11.08
CA LYS A 84 18.96 -13.65 11.56
C LYS A 84 20.29 -13.27 10.91
N LYS A 85 21.28 -12.96 11.74
CA LYS A 85 22.61 -12.49 11.33
C LYS A 85 23.55 -13.66 10.99
N PRO A 86 24.69 -13.41 10.29
CA PRO A 86 25.66 -14.45 9.96
C PRO A 86 26.28 -15.15 11.19
N ASP A 87 26.34 -14.47 12.34
CA ASP A 87 26.81 -15.04 13.62
C ASP A 87 25.77 -15.92 14.34
N GLY A 88 24.57 -16.05 13.77
CA GLY A 88 23.45 -16.81 14.32
C GLY A 88 22.58 -16.05 15.33
N THR A 89 22.93 -14.81 15.70
CA THR A 89 22.06 -13.96 16.52
C THR A 89 20.84 -13.48 15.74
N THR A 90 19.78 -13.11 16.46
CA THR A 90 18.54 -12.59 15.88
C THR A 90 18.20 -11.22 16.45
N GLU A 91 17.53 -10.42 15.63
CA GLU A 91 16.85 -9.19 16.05
C GLU A 91 15.49 -9.06 15.36
N THR A 92 14.63 -8.20 15.90
CA THR A 92 13.27 -7.99 15.39
C THR A 92 13.10 -6.55 14.96
N LEU A 93 12.67 -6.34 13.72
CA LEU A 93 12.26 -5.03 13.22
C LEU A 93 10.74 -4.85 13.37
N GLY A 94 10.30 -3.62 13.59
CA GLY A 94 8.89 -3.28 13.84
C GLY A 94 8.59 -3.12 15.35
N PRO A 95 7.32 -3.23 15.77
CA PRO A 95 6.15 -3.52 14.95
C PRO A 95 5.84 -2.42 13.93
N PHE A 96 5.41 -2.83 12.75
CA PHE A 96 5.07 -1.96 11.64
C PHE A 96 3.56 -1.80 11.46
N ARG A 97 3.20 -0.72 10.75
CA ARG A 97 1.87 -0.49 10.19
C ARG A 97 1.99 -0.36 8.67
N THR A 98 1.13 -1.05 7.93
CA THR A 98 1.06 -0.89 6.47
C THR A 98 0.32 0.37 6.07
N ASP A 99 0.44 0.76 4.80
CA ASP A 99 -0.58 1.57 4.15
C ASP A 99 -1.86 0.74 3.88
N ALA A 100 -2.83 1.37 3.22
CA ALA A 100 -4.10 0.74 2.88
C ALA A 100 -4.00 -0.39 1.82
N THR A 101 -2.90 -0.43 1.05
CA THR A 101 -2.67 -1.48 0.03
C THR A 101 -2.15 -2.78 0.63
N GLY A 102 -1.66 -2.72 1.88
CA GLY A 102 -1.15 -3.88 2.61
C GLY A 102 0.37 -3.96 2.70
N SER A 103 1.10 -2.90 2.37
CA SER A 103 2.58 -2.89 2.45
C SER A 103 3.18 -1.68 3.16
N THR A 104 4.46 -1.79 3.51
CA THR A 104 5.31 -0.72 4.05
C THR A 104 6.80 -1.05 3.82
N GLY A 105 7.69 -0.15 4.24
CA GLY A 105 9.13 -0.29 4.07
C GLY A 105 9.90 0.13 5.31
N ALA A 106 11.02 -0.53 5.58
CA ALA A 106 11.97 -0.17 6.62
C ALA A 106 13.41 -0.23 6.09
N THR A 107 14.25 0.71 6.52
CA THR A 107 15.67 0.71 6.15
C THR A 107 16.47 -0.17 7.11
N TYR A 108 17.30 -1.06 6.55
CA TYR A 108 18.27 -1.87 7.28
C TYR A 108 19.70 -1.56 6.83
N ARG A 109 20.68 -1.67 7.73
CA ARG A 109 22.11 -1.49 7.44
C ARG A 109 22.89 -2.66 8.05
N PRO A 110 23.35 -3.64 7.26
CA PRO A 110 24.07 -4.79 7.79
C PRO A 110 25.46 -4.37 8.30
N SER A 111 25.85 -4.91 9.45
CA SER A 111 27.10 -4.56 10.16
C SER A 111 28.26 -5.53 9.94
N ALA A 112 28.04 -6.65 9.24
CA ALA A 112 29.04 -7.67 8.98
C ALA A 112 28.86 -8.31 7.59
N VAL A 113 29.92 -8.87 7.03
CA VAL A 113 29.90 -9.65 5.79
C VAL A 113 29.22 -11.01 6.04
N GLY A 114 28.43 -11.50 5.07
CA GLY A 114 27.81 -12.82 5.12
C GLY A 114 26.35 -12.83 4.67
N THR A 115 25.69 -13.96 4.91
CA THR A 115 24.26 -14.14 4.61
C THR A 115 23.41 -13.81 5.82
N TYR A 116 22.50 -12.84 5.66
CA TYR A 116 21.43 -12.56 6.63
C TYR A 116 20.12 -13.18 6.11
N THR A 117 19.28 -13.69 7.00
CA THR A 117 17.94 -14.19 6.66
C THR A 117 16.88 -13.27 7.26
N PHE A 118 15.90 -12.89 6.46
CA PHE A 118 14.76 -12.06 6.86
C PHE A 118 13.46 -12.84 6.69
N GLN A 119 12.55 -12.73 7.66
CA GLN A 119 11.20 -13.29 7.56
C GLN A 119 10.18 -12.31 8.14
N THR A 120 9.15 -11.97 7.36
CA THR A 120 8.03 -11.14 7.82
C THR A 120 6.99 -11.99 8.53
N HIS A 121 6.50 -11.50 9.66
CA HIS A 121 5.42 -12.12 10.44
C HIS A 121 4.22 -11.17 10.48
N PHE A 122 3.07 -11.62 9.97
CA PHE A 122 1.80 -10.93 10.09
C PHE A 122 1.00 -11.52 11.28
N PRO A 123 0.63 -10.71 12.30
CA PRO A 123 -0.19 -11.19 13.39
C PRO A 123 -1.66 -11.29 12.98
N GLN A 124 -2.34 -12.32 13.47
CA GLN A 124 -3.77 -12.49 13.31
C GLN A 124 -4.52 -11.25 13.85
N GLN A 125 -5.36 -10.64 13.04
CA GLN A 125 -6.16 -9.48 13.44
C GLN A 125 -7.53 -9.43 12.75
N TRP A 126 -8.47 -8.73 13.38
CA TRP A 126 -9.81 -8.50 12.84
C TRP A 126 -9.83 -7.27 11.93
N PHE A 127 -10.64 -7.33 10.88
CA PHE A 127 -11.02 -6.16 10.11
C PHE A 127 -12.52 -6.16 9.85
N ASN A 128 -13.16 -4.99 10.02
CA ASN A 128 -14.59 -4.79 9.76
C ASN A 128 -14.78 -4.08 8.41
N TRP A 129 -15.33 -4.79 7.44
CA TRP A 129 -15.68 -4.23 6.14
C TRP A 129 -17.10 -3.66 6.17
N THR A 130 -17.20 -2.34 6.20
CA THR A 130 -18.50 -1.64 6.29
C THR A 130 -19.29 -1.67 4.98
N SER A 131 -18.62 -1.89 3.85
CA SER A 131 -19.20 -2.10 2.52
C SER A 131 -18.34 -3.08 1.73
N PRO A 132 -18.92 -3.95 0.88
CA PRO A 132 -18.13 -4.80 0.00
C PRO A 132 -17.36 -3.97 -1.03
N PRO A 133 -16.09 -4.33 -1.33
CA PRO A 133 -15.32 -3.71 -2.40
C PRO A 133 -15.81 -4.16 -3.78
N MET A 134 -15.69 -3.27 -4.76
CA MET A 134 -16.26 -3.44 -6.12
C MET A 134 -15.82 -4.72 -6.85
N PHE A 135 -14.62 -5.24 -6.55
CA PHE A 135 -14.04 -6.40 -7.22
C PHE A 135 -13.99 -7.69 -6.36
N ASP A 136 -14.43 -7.64 -5.10
CA ASP A 136 -14.50 -8.81 -4.21
C ASP A 136 -15.77 -8.71 -3.33
N PRO A 137 -16.96 -9.03 -3.88
CA PRO A 137 -18.23 -8.87 -3.17
C PRO A 137 -18.42 -9.84 -2.00
N GLU A 138 -17.55 -10.86 -1.85
CA GLU A 138 -17.58 -11.81 -0.74
C GLU A 138 -16.93 -11.24 0.54
N VAL A 139 -16.15 -10.17 0.41
CA VAL A 139 -15.52 -9.44 1.51
C VAL A 139 -16.47 -8.39 2.07
N TYR A 140 -17.11 -8.67 3.20
CA TYR A 140 -17.95 -7.72 3.96
C TYR A 140 -17.97 -8.07 5.45
N GLY A 141 -18.44 -7.18 6.32
CA GLY A 141 -18.57 -7.40 7.77
C GLY A 141 -17.25 -7.75 8.48
N ASP A 142 -17.36 -8.39 9.65
CA ASP A 142 -16.19 -8.84 10.40
C ASP A 142 -15.53 -10.07 9.75
N ILE A 143 -14.23 -9.95 9.48
CA ILE A 143 -13.38 -11.01 8.96
C ILE A 143 -12.14 -11.12 9.86
N LEU A 144 -11.82 -12.33 10.30
CA LEU A 144 -10.58 -12.65 10.98
C LEU A 144 -9.50 -12.98 9.94
N TYR A 145 -8.53 -12.08 9.79
CA TYR A 145 -7.35 -12.29 8.96
C TYR A 145 -6.36 -13.10 9.76
N GLN A 146 -6.11 -14.34 9.33
CA GLN A 146 -5.25 -15.29 10.04
C GLN A 146 -3.79 -14.85 10.03
N ALA A 147 -3.02 -15.22 11.05
CA ALA A 147 -1.58 -14.99 11.07
C ALA A 147 -0.89 -15.72 9.90
N SER A 148 0.19 -15.15 9.37
CA SER A 148 1.04 -15.80 8.37
C SER A 148 2.48 -15.32 8.45
N ASP A 149 3.39 -16.19 8.04
CA ASP A 149 4.82 -15.92 7.91
C ASP A 149 5.20 -15.91 6.43
N SER A 150 6.12 -15.04 6.04
CA SER A 150 6.68 -15.04 4.68
C SER A 150 7.63 -16.22 4.49
N GLU A 151 8.02 -16.46 3.24
CA GLU A 151 9.26 -17.22 2.98
C GLU A 151 10.47 -16.50 3.60
N GLU A 152 11.50 -17.27 3.94
CA GLU A 152 12.80 -16.75 4.40
C GLU A 152 13.57 -16.16 3.20
N VAL A 153 13.82 -14.85 3.21
CA VAL A 153 14.56 -14.16 2.14
C VAL A 153 16.00 -13.90 2.61
N GLN A 154 16.97 -14.28 1.77
CA GLN A 154 18.39 -14.12 2.08
C GLN A 154 18.97 -12.83 1.47
N LEU A 155 19.63 -12.03 2.30
CA LEU A 155 20.47 -10.90 1.88
C LEU A 155 21.93 -11.36 1.84
N THR A 156 22.59 -11.15 0.70
CA THR A 156 24.04 -11.38 0.57
C THR A 156 24.78 -10.07 0.82
N VAL A 157 25.59 -10.03 1.88
CA VAL A 157 26.38 -8.85 2.27
C VAL A 157 27.85 -9.06 1.94
N THR A 158 28.43 -8.18 1.12
CA THR A 158 29.84 -8.18 0.69
C THR A 158 30.66 -7.14 1.43
N GLU A 159 31.99 -7.27 1.41
CA GLU A 159 32.91 -6.26 1.97
C GLU A 159 32.90 -4.98 1.12
N GLU A 160 32.99 -5.12 -0.20
CA GLU A 160 32.86 -4.00 -1.14
C GLU A 160 31.40 -3.51 -1.23
N PRO A 161 31.17 -2.18 -1.22
CA PRO A 161 29.87 -1.59 -1.50
C PRO A 161 29.46 -1.80 -2.96
N VAL A 162 28.19 -2.16 -3.16
CA VAL A 162 27.58 -2.19 -4.50
C VAL A 162 27.49 -0.75 -5.01
N PRO A 163 27.88 -0.44 -6.26
CA PRO A 163 27.76 0.90 -6.80
C PRO A 163 26.31 1.41 -6.69
N GLU A 164 26.15 2.62 -6.15
CA GLU A 164 24.88 3.34 -6.29
C GLU A 164 24.58 3.51 -7.79
N TYR A 165 23.29 3.49 -8.15
CA TYR A 165 22.91 3.71 -9.54
C TYR A 165 23.46 5.08 -9.99
N PRO A 166 24.29 5.14 -11.05
CA PRO A 166 24.98 6.36 -11.39
C PRO A 166 23.98 7.43 -11.78
N ALA A 167 24.06 8.59 -11.12
CA ALA A 167 23.31 9.76 -11.50
C ALA A 167 23.53 10.06 -12.98
N SER A 168 22.45 10.43 -13.68
CA SER A 168 22.57 10.94 -15.04
C SER A 168 23.45 12.19 -15.02
N PRO A 169 24.48 12.30 -15.89
CA PRO A 169 25.30 13.50 -15.95
C PRO A 169 24.42 14.71 -16.31
N LEU A 170 24.80 15.89 -15.81
CA LEU A 170 24.17 17.13 -16.24
C LEU A 170 24.38 17.33 -17.75
N PRO A 171 23.42 17.94 -18.47
CA PRO A 171 23.49 18.10 -19.91
C PRO A 171 24.60 19.09 -20.29
N THR A 172 25.38 18.74 -21.31
CA THR A 172 26.45 19.60 -21.85
C THR A 172 25.99 20.51 -22.99
N TYR A 173 24.69 20.50 -23.29
CA TYR A 173 24.01 21.25 -24.34
C TYR A 173 22.59 21.61 -23.87
N TYR A 174 21.85 22.41 -24.64
CA TYR A 174 20.48 22.80 -24.31
C TYR A 174 19.56 21.59 -24.12
N TRP A 175 18.91 21.51 -22.96
CA TRP A 175 17.89 20.50 -22.67
C TRP A 175 16.48 21.02 -22.93
N THR A 176 15.54 20.10 -23.16
CA THR A 176 14.11 20.40 -23.33
C THR A 176 13.32 19.96 -22.10
N ARG A 177 12.11 20.50 -21.96
CA ARG A 177 11.10 20.02 -21.01
C ARG A 177 9.97 19.26 -21.74
N PRO A 178 9.28 18.30 -21.10
CA PRO A 178 9.54 17.78 -19.76
C PRO A 178 10.89 17.04 -19.69
N ILE A 179 11.54 17.09 -18.52
CA ILE A 179 12.77 16.34 -18.24
C ILE A 179 12.36 14.94 -17.76
N ASP A 180 13.07 13.91 -18.21
CA ASP A 180 12.82 12.54 -17.75
C ASP A 180 13.10 12.41 -16.24
N ALA A 181 12.20 11.78 -15.48
CA ALA A 181 12.34 11.60 -14.04
C ALA A 181 13.56 10.75 -13.65
N GLN A 182 14.12 9.96 -14.56
CA GLN A 182 15.39 9.23 -14.35
C GLN A 182 16.60 10.17 -14.23
N HIS A 183 16.48 11.43 -14.67
CA HIS A 183 17.50 12.47 -14.47
C HIS A 183 17.33 13.19 -13.13
N TYR A 184 17.15 12.44 -12.03
CA TYR A 184 16.79 12.97 -10.70
C TYR A 184 17.77 14.03 -10.14
N THR A 185 19.04 14.01 -10.56
CA THR A 185 20.07 15.01 -10.20
C THR A 185 19.96 16.33 -10.96
N TRP A 186 19.18 16.39 -12.06
CA TRP A 186 18.97 17.64 -12.82
C TRP A 186 18.07 18.64 -12.06
N ASN A 187 17.61 18.28 -10.86
CA ASN A 187 16.88 19.18 -9.97
C ASN A 187 17.62 20.51 -9.72
N THR A 188 18.95 20.55 -9.83
CA THR A 188 19.79 21.77 -9.67
C THR A 188 19.79 22.72 -10.87
N ILE A 189 19.20 22.31 -12.00
CA ILE A 189 19.08 23.11 -13.23
C ILE A 189 17.66 23.21 -13.77
N SER A 190 16.70 22.55 -13.11
CA SER A 190 15.33 22.38 -13.62
C SER A 190 14.28 23.26 -12.95
N ALA A 191 14.66 24.28 -12.16
CA ALA A 191 13.73 25.13 -11.41
C ALA A 191 12.56 25.67 -12.26
N ASN A 192 11.39 25.75 -11.65
CA ASN A 192 10.24 26.46 -12.19
C ASN A 192 10.12 27.84 -11.51
N TRP A 193 9.72 28.86 -12.28
CA TRP A 193 9.55 30.23 -11.80
C TRP A 193 8.09 30.65 -11.99
N GLU A 194 7.26 30.42 -10.97
CA GLU A 194 5.85 30.83 -10.98
C GLU A 194 5.65 32.33 -10.71
N ARG A 195 6.70 32.99 -10.19
CA ARG A 195 6.82 34.45 -10.03
C ARG A 195 8.29 34.82 -9.86
N ARG A 196 8.63 36.10 -10.04
CA ARG A 196 9.97 36.61 -9.69
C ARG A 196 10.19 36.47 -8.17
N PRO A 197 11.25 35.79 -7.71
CA PRO A 197 11.56 35.64 -6.29
C PRO A 197 12.20 36.91 -5.71
N THR A 198 12.16 37.04 -4.38
CA THR A 198 12.74 38.10 -3.54
C THR A 198 12.88 39.48 -4.21
N ASN A 199 14.04 40.16 -4.33
CA ASN A 199 15.48 39.81 -4.22
C ASN A 199 16.15 39.02 -5.36
N ALA A 200 15.40 38.47 -6.31
CA ALA A 200 15.89 37.69 -7.46
C ALA A 200 16.71 36.41 -7.14
N TYR A 201 16.73 35.92 -5.90
CA TYR A 201 17.35 34.65 -5.54
C TYR A 201 16.56 33.48 -6.12
N ALA A 202 17.21 32.72 -7.00
CA ALA A 202 16.60 31.61 -7.72
C ALA A 202 17.49 30.36 -7.65
N PRO A 203 17.39 29.57 -6.56
CA PRO A 203 18.14 28.31 -6.45
C PRO A 203 17.72 27.35 -7.56
N ASN A 204 18.53 26.32 -7.80
CA ASN A 204 18.24 25.27 -8.79
C ASN A 204 18.23 25.77 -10.26
N ASN A 205 19.10 26.76 -10.53
CA ASN A 205 19.35 27.35 -11.85
C ASN A 205 20.87 27.42 -12.12
N ASP A 206 21.65 26.48 -11.57
CA ASP A 206 23.11 26.62 -11.39
C ASP A 206 23.89 26.77 -12.70
N TYR A 207 23.30 26.32 -13.81
CA TYR A 207 23.80 26.47 -15.18
C TYR A 207 22.74 27.05 -16.14
N ALA A 208 21.75 27.77 -15.61
CA ALA A 208 20.81 28.51 -16.44
C ALA A 208 21.55 29.63 -17.19
N PRO A 209 21.25 29.87 -18.48
CA PRO A 209 21.95 30.89 -19.24
C PRO A 209 21.64 32.29 -18.70
N GLU A 210 22.64 33.16 -18.66
CA GLU A 210 22.50 34.57 -18.25
C GLU A 210 21.59 35.40 -19.19
N SER A 211 21.19 34.82 -20.33
CA SER A 211 20.18 35.38 -21.23
C SER A 211 18.77 35.20 -20.70
N GLY A 212 17.92 36.22 -20.87
CA GLY A 212 16.49 36.12 -20.60
C GLY A 212 15.87 34.90 -21.30
N HIS A 213 15.16 34.08 -20.53
CA HIS A 213 14.56 32.85 -21.03
C HIS A 213 13.42 33.17 -22.01
N ILE A 214 13.35 32.44 -23.13
CA ILE A 214 12.28 32.61 -24.12
C ILE A 214 10.99 31.97 -23.57
N LEU A 215 10.03 32.80 -23.19
CA LEU A 215 8.72 32.34 -22.72
C LEU A 215 7.85 31.87 -23.90
N TRP A 216 7.52 30.58 -23.93
CA TRP A 216 6.49 30.05 -24.84
C TRP A 216 5.13 30.01 -24.16
N ALA A 217 4.51 31.18 -24.03
CA ALA A 217 3.18 31.32 -23.44
C ALA A 217 2.09 30.64 -24.31
N LYS A 218 1.82 29.36 -24.08
CA LYS A 218 0.57 28.72 -24.51
C LYS A 218 -0.57 29.19 -23.60
N PRO A 219 -1.69 29.71 -24.12
CA PRO A 219 -2.83 30.11 -23.28
C PRO A 219 -3.41 28.90 -22.52
N LEU A 220 -3.45 28.99 -21.19
CA LEU A 220 -4.03 27.97 -20.30
C LEU A 220 -5.43 28.33 -19.78
N ALA A 221 -5.86 29.59 -19.93
CA ALA A 221 -7.20 30.08 -19.60
C ALA A 221 -7.61 31.19 -20.59
N LEU A 222 -8.92 31.41 -20.73
CA LEU A 222 -9.51 32.45 -21.58
C LEU A 222 -10.56 33.21 -20.77
N GLY A 223 -10.44 34.54 -20.71
CA GLY A 223 -11.40 35.44 -20.07
C GLY A 223 -11.68 36.65 -20.93
N GLY A 224 -12.77 37.37 -20.63
CA GLY A 224 -13.19 38.52 -21.41
C GLY A 224 -14.60 39.00 -21.10
N LEU A 225 -15.17 39.78 -22.02
CA LEU A 225 -16.55 40.26 -21.95
C LEU A 225 -17.51 39.14 -22.36
N ALA A 226 -18.56 38.87 -21.58
CA ALA A 226 -19.59 37.90 -21.96
C ALA A 226 -20.45 38.43 -23.13
N GLY A 227 -20.86 39.70 -23.06
CA GLY A 227 -21.58 40.41 -24.11
C GLY A 227 -23.01 39.90 -24.37
N GLY A 228 -23.67 40.53 -25.34
CA GLY A 228 -25.06 40.20 -25.71
C GLY A 228 -26.04 40.55 -24.59
N TYR A 229 -26.95 39.63 -24.24
CA TYR A 229 -27.94 39.81 -23.17
C TYR A 229 -27.35 39.95 -21.75
N LEU A 230 -26.03 39.82 -21.59
CA LEU A 230 -25.31 39.99 -20.33
C LEU A 230 -24.48 41.29 -20.31
N ASP A 231 -24.71 42.18 -21.26
CA ASP A 231 -24.14 43.53 -21.36
C ASP A 231 -22.62 43.59 -21.07
N ASP A 232 -22.20 44.29 -20.02
CA ASP A 232 -20.80 44.56 -19.68
C ASP A 232 -20.18 43.55 -18.71
N HIS A 233 -20.90 42.48 -18.34
CA HIS A 233 -20.40 41.48 -17.42
C HIS A 233 -19.20 40.71 -18.01
N SER A 234 -18.14 40.59 -17.20
CA SER A 234 -16.96 39.79 -17.52
C SER A 234 -17.15 38.33 -17.10
N TYR A 235 -16.38 37.43 -17.72
CA TYR A 235 -16.16 36.05 -17.26
C TYR A 235 -14.66 35.77 -17.14
N GLU A 236 -14.29 34.82 -16.27
CA GLU A 236 -12.91 34.68 -15.74
C GLU A 236 -12.41 36.01 -15.12
N SER A 237 -13.23 36.57 -14.22
CA SER A 237 -13.02 37.85 -13.54
C SER A 237 -11.95 37.81 -12.42
N GLY A 238 -11.28 36.67 -12.23
CA GLY A 238 -10.45 36.37 -11.07
C GLY A 238 -11.21 35.74 -9.91
N ASP A 239 -10.52 34.93 -9.11
CA ASP A 239 -11.10 34.24 -7.95
C ASP A 239 -11.29 35.20 -6.77
N ALA A 240 -12.39 35.05 -6.03
CA ALA A 240 -12.71 35.89 -4.88
C ALA A 240 -12.12 35.37 -3.55
N TYR A 241 -11.72 34.09 -3.46
CA TYR A 241 -11.29 33.47 -2.20
C TYR A 241 -10.08 32.51 -2.29
N GLU A 242 -9.82 31.81 -3.41
CA GLU A 242 -8.61 30.98 -3.59
C GLU A 242 -8.03 31.11 -5.01
N GLY A 243 -6.91 31.84 -5.15
CA GLY A 243 -6.32 32.13 -6.45
C GLY A 243 -5.78 30.89 -7.17
N LYS A 244 -6.45 30.46 -8.25
CA LYS A 244 -6.04 29.34 -9.14
C LYS A 244 -4.58 29.43 -9.59
N PHE A 245 -4.10 30.65 -9.90
CA PHE A 245 -2.68 30.99 -10.07
C PHE A 245 -2.46 32.45 -9.64
N VAL A 246 -1.34 32.75 -8.96
CA VAL A 246 -1.14 34.06 -8.30
C VAL A 246 -0.36 35.07 -9.16
N ASN A 247 0.29 34.63 -10.25
CA ASN A 247 1.12 35.42 -11.18
C ASN A 247 1.20 34.71 -12.55
N SER A 248 1.98 35.25 -13.50
CA SER A 248 2.36 34.56 -14.74
C SER A 248 3.13 33.27 -14.44
N VAL A 249 2.50 32.11 -14.64
CA VAL A 249 3.08 30.81 -14.26
C VAL A 249 3.85 30.18 -15.42
N ILE A 250 5.10 29.81 -15.17
CA ILE A 250 5.89 28.93 -16.04
C ILE A 250 5.75 27.49 -15.51
N ILE A 251 4.82 26.72 -16.09
CA ILE A 251 4.72 25.28 -15.89
C ILE A 251 5.31 24.60 -17.13
N ASN A 252 6.33 23.75 -16.94
CA ASN A 252 7.07 23.07 -18.02
C ASN A 252 7.88 23.97 -18.99
N GLY A 253 8.02 25.28 -18.75
CA GLY A 253 8.88 26.18 -19.55
C GLY A 253 8.18 26.87 -20.71
#